data_AF-A0A2V7PJQ5-F1
#
_entry.id   AF-A0A2V7PJQ5-F1
#
_cell.length_a   1.000
_cell.length_b   1.000
_cell.length_c   1.000
_cell.angle_alpha   90.00
_cell.angle_beta   90.00
_cell.angle_gamma   90.00
#
_symmetry.space_group_name_H-M   'P 1'
#
loop_
_entity.id
_entity.type
_entity.pdbx_description
1 polymer ?
#
loop_
_entity_poly.entity_id
_entity_poly.type
_entity_poly.pdbx_seq_one_letter_code
_entity_poly.pdbx_strand_id
1 'polypeptide(L)'
;MRRDETQAEMKFLCVECDRQMRFEERQLPGDGTLAAAFKCPACGRVVALLTNPMETQLVASLGVKIGGRTIDEQPLETVRSNVASGREDAFTDDAKRESGSAPAWSAEAQERLARVPGFVRGMVKRIYADYAKQRGIAEITPAVMDTARTDLGLEGM
;
A
#
# COMPACT_ATOMS: atom_id res chain seq x y z
N MET A 1 12.13 18.84 -27.19
CA MET A 1 12.97 18.25 -26.12
C MET A 1 12.41 16.87 -25.81
N ARG A 2 13.05 15.82 -26.33
CA ARG A 2 12.67 14.43 -26.05
C ARG A 2 13.04 14.16 -24.59
N ARG A 3 12.06 13.82 -23.75
CA ARG A 3 12.32 13.32 -22.40
C ARG A 3 12.93 11.93 -22.58
N ASP A 4 14.23 11.82 -22.33
CA ASP A 4 14.94 10.55 -22.27
C ASP A 4 14.49 9.86 -20.97
N GLU A 5 13.52 8.96 -21.09
CA GLU A 5 13.04 8.10 -19.99
C GLU A 5 14.19 7.23 -19.51
N THR A 6 15.01 7.78 -18.60
CA THR A 6 16.10 7.08 -17.95
C THR A 6 15.51 6.13 -16.92
N GLN A 7 15.01 5.00 -17.42
CA GLN A 7 14.56 3.88 -16.60
C GLN A 7 15.80 3.27 -15.93
N ALA A 8 15.80 3.17 -14.60
CA ALA A 8 16.91 2.60 -13.84
C ALA A 8 16.96 1.08 -14.03
N GLU A 9 17.71 0.64 -15.04
CA GLU A 9 17.94 -0.77 -15.34
C GLU A 9 19.21 -1.29 -14.63
N MET A 10 19.09 -2.41 -13.92
CA MET A 10 20.25 -3.08 -13.33
C MET A 10 21.03 -3.82 -14.43
N LYS A 11 22.29 -3.46 -14.61
CA LYS A 11 23.21 -4.00 -15.63
C LYS A 11 24.42 -4.62 -14.95
N PHE A 12 24.94 -5.70 -15.53
CA PHE A 12 26.13 -6.40 -15.04
C PHE A 12 27.27 -6.30 -16.06
N LEU A 13 28.49 -6.05 -15.58
CA LEU A 13 29.71 -5.98 -16.39
C LEU A 13 30.58 -7.20 -16.11
N CYS A 14 31.03 -7.89 -17.15
CA CYS A 14 32.08 -8.90 -17.02
C CYS A 14 33.44 -8.20 -16.91
N VAL A 15 34.05 -8.24 -15.73
CA VAL A 15 35.31 -7.53 -15.44
C VAL A 15 36.45 -7.98 -16.35
N GLU A 16 36.55 -9.28 -16.63
CA GLU A 16 37.66 -9.80 -17.45
C GLU A 16 37.56 -9.43 -18.94
N CYS A 17 36.35 -9.31 -19.46
CA CYS A 17 36.15 -8.99 -20.88
C CYS A 17 35.84 -7.51 -21.13
N ASP A 18 35.67 -6.73 -20.05
CA ASP A 18 35.17 -5.36 -20.07
C ASP A 18 33.94 -5.18 -20.98
N ARG A 19 32.97 -6.09 -20.83
CA ARG A 19 31.75 -6.11 -21.63
C ARG A 19 30.52 -6.30 -20.78
N GLN A 20 29.47 -5.56 -21.12
CA GLN A 20 28.17 -5.72 -20.50
C GLN A 20 27.64 -7.15 -20.77
N MET A 21 27.23 -7.82 -19.70
CA MET A 21 26.61 -9.14 -19.76
C MET A 21 25.21 -9.03 -20.34
N ARG A 22 24.79 -10.07 -21.08
CA ARG A 22 23.45 -10.18 -21.69
C ARG A 22 22.55 -10.98 -20.77
N PHE A 23 21.29 -10.56 -20.65
CA PHE A 23 20.27 -11.31 -19.94
C PHE A 23 19.91 -12.60 -20.72
N GLU A 24 19.89 -13.75 -20.05
CA GLU A 24 19.65 -15.06 -20.68
C GLU A 24 18.30 -15.66 -20.26
N GLU A 25 17.99 -15.68 -18.96
CA GLU A 25 16.79 -16.34 -18.45
C GLU A 25 16.27 -15.69 -17.17
N ARG A 26 14.93 -15.67 -17.00
CA ARG A 26 14.24 -15.33 -15.75
C ARG A 26 13.24 -16.42 -15.42
N GLN A 27 13.29 -16.91 -14.19
CA GLN A 27 12.29 -17.82 -13.65
C GLN A 27 11.59 -17.14 -12.47
N LEU A 28 10.27 -17.19 -12.50
CA LEU A 28 9.40 -16.89 -11.36
C LEU A 28 8.76 -18.22 -10.98
N PRO A 29 9.38 -19.01 -10.10
CA PRO A 29 8.68 -20.10 -9.47
C PRO A 29 7.46 -19.48 -8.77
N GLY A 30 6.29 -20.11 -8.82
CA GLY A 30 5.03 -19.54 -8.29
C GLY A 30 5.02 -19.26 -6.78
N ASP A 31 6.16 -19.37 -6.11
CA ASP A 31 6.42 -19.03 -4.71
C ASP A 31 6.81 -17.55 -4.49
N GLY A 32 6.89 -16.75 -5.56
CA GLY A 32 7.21 -15.33 -5.50
C GLY A 32 8.71 -15.01 -5.45
N THR A 33 9.57 -16.02 -5.56
CA THR A 33 11.00 -15.83 -5.77
C THR A 33 11.29 -15.36 -7.20
N LEU A 34 12.35 -14.59 -7.37
CA LEU A 34 12.83 -14.21 -8.70
C LEU A 34 14.25 -14.74 -8.88
N ALA A 35 14.42 -15.56 -9.91
CA ALA A 35 15.71 -15.97 -10.42
C ALA A 35 15.98 -15.27 -11.77
N ALA A 36 17.16 -14.67 -11.93
CA ALA A 36 17.60 -14.04 -13.17
C ALA A 36 19.07 -14.38 -13.48
N ALA A 37 19.38 -14.74 -14.73
CA ALA A 37 20.72 -15.08 -15.17
C ALA A 37 21.25 -14.11 -16.24
N PHE A 38 22.52 -13.76 -16.12
CA PHE A 38 23.26 -12.92 -17.05
C PHE A 38 24.50 -13.66 -17.55
N LYS A 39 24.76 -13.59 -18.85
CA LYS A 39 25.87 -14.27 -19.51
C LYS A 39 26.76 -13.31 -20.27
N CYS A 40 28.07 -13.45 -20.10
CA CYS A 40 29.04 -12.70 -20.91
C CYS A 40 29.04 -13.25 -22.34
N PRO A 41 28.81 -12.41 -23.37
CA PRO A 41 28.79 -12.87 -24.76
C PRO A 41 30.17 -13.25 -25.32
N ALA A 42 31.26 -12.88 -24.64
CA ALA A 42 32.63 -13.15 -25.10
C ALA A 42 33.22 -14.44 -24.51
N CYS A 43 33.16 -14.59 -23.19
CA CYS A 43 33.79 -15.73 -22.49
C CYS A 43 32.79 -16.74 -21.91
N GLY A 44 31.48 -16.49 -22.03
CA GLY A 44 30.43 -17.42 -21.59
C GLY A 44 30.18 -17.49 -20.08
N ARG A 45 30.88 -16.71 -19.24
CA ARG A 45 30.63 -16.66 -17.79
C ARG A 45 29.18 -16.27 -17.48
N VAL A 46 28.62 -16.92 -16.46
CA VAL A 46 27.24 -16.70 -16.02
C VAL A 46 27.22 -16.20 -14.59
N VAL A 47 26.38 -15.20 -14.31
CA VAL A 47 26.03 -14.73 -12.97
C VAL A 47 24.53 -14.86 -12.80
N ALA A 48 24.09 -15.48 -11.71
CA ALA A 48 22.68 -15.64 -11.38
C ALA A 48 22.34 -14.88 -10.10
N LEU A 49 21.21 -14.18 -10.11
CA LEU A 49 20.59 -13.56 -8.96
C LEU A 49 19.37 -14.40 -8.58
N LEU A 50 19.29 -14.81 -7.31
CA LEU A 50 18.10 -15.43 -6.73
C LEU A 50 17.66 -14.56 -5.55
N THR A 51 16.43 -14.08 -5.60
CA THR A 51 15.85 -13.25 -4.55
C THR A 51 14.69 -13.99 -3.89
N ASN A 52 14.57 -13.81 -2.58
CA ASN A 52 13.43 -14.33 -1.83
C ASN A 52 12.17 -13.50 -2.12
N PRO A 53 10.96 -13.96 -1.72
CA PRO A 53 9.73 -13.25 -2.05
C PRO A 53 9.65 -11.82 -1.51
N MET A 54 10.23 -11.55 -0.33
CA MET A 54 10.26 -10.20 0.26
C MET A 54 11.21 -9.26 -0.52
N GLU A 55 12.37 -9.76 -0.92
CA GLU A 55 13.35 -9.04 -1.74
C GLU A 55 12.79 -8.75 -3.14
N THR A 56 12.13 -9.73 -3.77
CA THR A 56 11.45 -9.55 -5.07
C THR A 56 10.43 -8.41 -5.01
N GLN A 57 9.61 -8.37 -3.95
CA GLN A 57 8.60 -7.31 -3.76
C GLN A 57 9.23 -5.94 -3.54
N LEU A 58 10.32 -5.86 -2.76
CA LEU A 58 11.03 -4.60 -2.52
C LEU A 58 11.64 -4.07 -3.82
N VAL A 59 12.35 -4.90 -4.59
CA VAL A 59 12.96 -4.49 -5.86
C VAL A 59 11.90 -4.04 -6.87
N ALA A 60 10.76 -4.75 -6.94
CA ALA A 60 9.63 -4.33 -7.77
C ALA A 60 9.07 -2.97 -7.34
N SER A 61 8.95 -2.71 -6.03
CA SER A 61 8.47 -1.41 -5.52
C SER A 61 9.39 -0.23 -5.82
N LEU A 62 10.69 -0.50 -5.99
CA LEU A 62 11.69 0.52 -6.34
C LEU A 62 11.71 0.83 -7.85
N GLY A 63 10.89 0.15 -8.67
CA GLY A 63 10.81 0.36 -10.11
C GLY A 63 12.08 -0.05 -10.88
N VAL A 64 13.00 -0.76 -10.22
CA VAL A 64 14.26 -1.20 -10.82
C VAL A 64 14.01 -2.40 -11.72
N LYS A 65 14.38 -2.28 -12.99
CA LYS A 65 14.24 -3.35 -13.97
C LYS A 65 15.47 -4.26 -13.97
N ILE A 66 15.28 -5.54 -13.71
CA ILE A 66 16.31 -6.56 -13.89
C ILE A 66 16.18 -7.12 -15.32
N GLY A 67 17.13 -6.82 -16.20
CA GLY A 67 17.13 -7.35 -17.58
C GLY A 67 16.12 -6.70 -18.55
N GLY A 68 15.67 -5.47 -18.27
CA GLY A 68 14.92 -4.64 -19.23
C GLY A 68 13.41 -4.91 -19.31
N ARG A 69 12.83 -5.79 -18.49
CA ARG A 69 11.37 -5.98 -18.40
C ARG A 69 10.90 -5.82 -16.97
N THR A 70 9.91 -4.97 -16.76
CA THR A 70 9.19 -4.83 -15.48
C THR A 70 8.68 -6.21 -15.05
N ILE A 71 8.72 -6.48 -13.74
CA ILE A 71 7.81 -7.49 -13.18
C ILE A 71 6.42 -6.91 -13.41
N ASP A 72 5.53 -7.61 -14.11
CA ASP A 72 4.14 -7.16 -14.23
C ASP A 72 3.58 -7.00 -12.81
N GLU A 73 3.31 -5.75 -12.45
CA GLU A 73 2.82 -5.40 -11.13
C GLU A 73 1.37 -5.85 -11.01
N GLN A 74 1.13 -6.99 -10.38
CA GLN A 74 -0.18 -7.33 -9.82
C GLN A 74 0.06 -8.01 -8.48
N PRO A 75 -0.70 -7.70 -7.40
CA PRO A 75 -2.16 -7.54 -7.39
C PRO A 75 -2.66 -6.23 -6.74
N LEU A 76 -1.78 -5.26 -6.48
CA LEU A 76 -2.10 -4.03 -5.75
C LEU A 76 -1.76 -2.75 -6.53
N GLU A 77 -1.66 -2.82 -7.85
CA GLU A 77 -1.37 -1.68 -8.74
C GLU A 77 -2.44 -0.58 -8.57
N THR A 78 -3.70 -0.97 -8.45
CA THR A 78 -4.81 -0.09 -8.07
C THR A 78 -4.63 0.52 -6.68
N VAL A 79 -4.05 -0.19 -5.71
CA VAL A 79 -3.80 0.37 -4.36
C VAL A 79 -2.62 1.35 -4.39
N ARG A 80 -1.55 1.02 -5.14
CA ARG A 80 -0.38 1.90 -5.31
C ARG A 80 -0.72 3.18 -6.06
N SER A 81 -1.51 3.11 -7.13
CA SER A 81 -1.95 4.30 -7.88
C SER A 81 -2.81 5.22 -7.02
N ASN A 82 -3.67 4.68 -6.14
CA ASN A 82 -4.45 5.47 -5.18
C ASN A 82 -3.57 6.13 -4.10
N VAL A 83 -2.46 5.51 -3.69
CA VAL A 83 -1.49 6.09 -2.74
C VAL A 83 -0.61 7.14 -3.42
N ALA A 84 -0.12 6.88 -4.62
CA ALA A 84 0.77 7.77 -5.37
C ALA A 84 0.06 9.02 -5.93
N SER A 85 -1.22 8.88 -6.32
CA SER A 85 -2.04 10.01 -6.79
C SER A 85 -2.61 10.87 -5.67
N GLY A 86 -2.39 10.49 -4.40
CA GLY A 86 -2.65 11.28 -3.21
C GLY A 86 -3.83 12.24 -3.35
N ARG A 87 -5.04 11.69 -3.45
CA ARG A 87 -6.26 12.51 -3.38
C ARG A 87 -6.20 13.34 -2.10
N GLU A 88 -6.16 14.66 -2.25
CA GLU A 88 -6.08 15.63 -1.15
C GLU A 88 -7.30 15.51 -0.21
N ASP A 89 -8.33 14.85 -0.72
CA ASP A 89 -9.63 14.51 -0.17
C ASP A 89 -9.75 13.03 0.28
N ALA A 90 -8.67 12.23 0.29
CA ALA A 90 -8.71 10.82 0.70
C ALA A 90 -9.16 10.58 2.16
N PHE A 91 -9.13 11.64 2.99
CA PHE A 91 -9.63 11.66 4.36
C PHE A 91 -10.87 12.55 4.55
N THR A 92 -11.35 13.20 3.50
CA THR A 92 -12.64 13.89 3.54
C THR A 92 -13.72 12.93 3.08
N ASP A 93 -14.67 12.73 3.99
CA ASP A 93 -15.81 11.85 3.86
C ASP A 93 -16.81 12.41 2.83
N ASP A 94 -16.48 12.33 1.53
CA ASP A 94 -17.41 12.64 0.45
C ASP A 94 -18.02 11.34 -0.13
N ALA A 95 -19.01 10.87 0.62
CA ALA A 95 -20.29 10.37 0.15
C ALA A 95 -20.36 9.84 -1.30
N LYS A 96 -19.83 8.62 -1.54
CA LYS A 96 -20.42 7.75 -2.55
C LYS A 96 -20.18 6.27 -2.27
N ARG A 97 -20.95 5.71 -1.33
CA ARG A 97 -21.35 4.29 -1.31
C ARG A 97 -22.59 4.12 -0.42
N GLU A 98 -23.70 3.86 -1.12
CA GLU A 98 -24.93 3.19 -0.68
C GLU A 98 -25.65 3.71 0.57
N SER A 99 -26.89 4.12 0.33
CA SER A 99 -27.92 4.57 1.26
C SER A 99 -28.13 3.64 2.47
N GLY A 100 -27.30 3.82 3.50
CA GLY A 100 -27.62 3.58 4.89
C GLY A 100 -27.31 4.87 5.63
N SER A 101 -28.33 5.56 6.13
CA SER A 101 -28.18 6.85 6.83
C SER A 101 -27.10 6.73 7.89
N ALA A 102 -25.98 7.43 7.71
CA ALA A 102 -24.96 7.54 8.73
C ALA A 102 -25.58 8.23 9.95
N PRO A 103 -25.34 7.76 11.18
CA PRO A 103 -25.93 8.34 12.37
C PRO A 103 -25.49 9.79 12.54
N ALA A 104 -26.44 10.67 12.84
CA ALA A 104 -26.17 12.08 13.12
C ALA A 104 -25.34 12.20 14.40
N TRP A 105 -24.45 13.19 14.46
CA TRP A 105 -23.69 13.48 15.68
C TRP A 105 -24.29 14.70 16.37
N SER A 106 -24.64 14.57 17.64
CA SER A 106 -25.00 15.72 18.47
C SER A 106 -23.81 16.68 18.63
N ALA A 107 -24.08 17.96 18.86
CA ALA A 107 -23.06 18.99 19.04
C ALA A 107 -22.10 18.63 20.19
N GLU A 108 -22.64 18.11 21.29
CA GLU A 108 -21.88 17.70 22.47
C GLU A 108 -20.98 16.48 22.20
N ALA A 109 -21.42 15.54 21.35
CA ALA A 109 -20.61 14.41 20.94
C ALA A 109 -19.46 14.84 20.00
N GLN A 110 -19.72 15.79 19.10
CA GLN A 110 -18.68 16.37 18.23
C GLN A 110 -17.60 17.09 19.05
N GLU A 111 -17.99 17.81 20.11
CA GLU A 111 -17.04 18.48 20.99
C GLU A 111 -16.16 17.49 21.79
N ARG A 112 -16.73 16.37 22.23
CA ARG A 112 -15.93 15.27 22.83
C ARG A 112 -14.96 14.66 21.81
N LEU A 113 -15.39 14.47 20.56
CA LEU A 113 -14.55 13.96 19.48
C LEU A 113 -13.44 14.94 19.07
N ALA A 114 -13.67 16.25 19.19
CA ALA A 114 -12.66 17.28 18.90
C ALA A 114 -11.45 17.20 19.85
N ARG A 115 -11.68 16.81 21.13
CA ARG A 115 -10.62 16.62 22.13
C ARG A 115 -9.72 15.41 21.85
N VAL A 116 -10.17 14.47 21.03
CA VAL A 116 -9.37 13.31 20.60
C VAL A 116 -8.25 13.80 19.66
N PRO A 117 -6.99 13.37 19.85
CA PRO A 117 -5.89 13.73 18.96
C PRO A 117 -6.18 13.40 17.49
N GLY A 118 -5.74 14.27 16.58
CA GLY A 118 -6.14 14.20 15.16
C GLY A 118 -5.85 12.86 14.47
N PHE A 119 -4.72 12.22 14.80
CA PHE A 119 -4.31 10.94 14.21
C PHE A 119 -5.20 9.74 14.61
N VAL A 120 -5.91 9.81 15.75
CA VAL A 120 -6.85 8.76 16.20
C VAL A 120 -8.31 9.14 16.00
N ARG A 121 -8.63 10.42 15.77
CA ARG A 121 -10.01 10.93 15.65
C ARG A 121 -10.82 10.19 14.58
N GLY A 122 -10.23 9.89 13.42
CA GLY A 122 -10.89 9.15 12.35
C GLY A 122 -11.22 7.70 12.73
N MET A 123 -10.34 7.04 13.48
CA MET A 123 -10.58 5.70 14.02
C MET A 123 -11.71 5.72 15.06
N VAL A 124 -11.69 6.67 15.99
CA VAL A 124 -12.73 6.82 17.03
C VAL A 124 -14.10 7.12 16.40
N LYS A 125 -14.18 8.02 15.41
CA LYS A 125 -15.42 8.31 14.68
C LYS A 125 -16.03 7.06 14.06
N ARG A 126 -15.18 6.19 13.48
CA ARG A 126 -15.61 4.92 12.86
C ARG A 126 -16.17 3.94 13.89
N ILE A 127 -15.47 3.74 15.02
CA ILE A 127 -15.88 2.82 16.08
C ILE A 127 -17.30 3.16 16.57
N TYR A 128 -17.57 4.44 16.87
CA TYR A 128 -18.90 4.87 17.31
C TYR A 128 -19.96 4.83 16.21
N ALA A 129 -19.60 5.15 14.96
CA ALA A 129 -20.51 5.04 13.83
C ALA A 129 -20.93 3.58 13.56
N ASP A 130 -19.99 2.64 13.63
CA ASP A 130 -20.24 1.22 13.48
C ASP A 130 -21.10 0.68 14.64
N TYR A 131 -20.80 1.09 15.88
CA TYR A 131 -21.60 0.76 17.05
C TYR A 131 -23.06 1.23 16.90
N ALA A 132 -23.25 2.49 16.50
CA ALA A 132 -24.57 3.07 16.29
C ALA A 132 -25.34 2.38 15.16
N LYS A 133 -24.67 2.08 14.04
CA LYS A 133 -25.25 1.36 12.90
C LYS A 133 -25.70 -0.05 13.29
N GLN A 134 -24.88 -0.79 14.04
CA GLN A 134 -25.21 -2.15 14.50
C GLN A 134 -26.42 -2.18 15.44
N ARG A 135 -26.68 -1.09 16.18
CA ARG A 135 -27.78 -0.97 17.14
C ARG A 135 -28.96 -0.15 16.62
N GLY A 136 -28.93 0.28 15.36
CA GLY A 136 -29.99 1.11 14.76
C GLY A 136 -30.15 2.47 15.43
N ILE A 137 -29.10 3.00 16.04
CA ILE A 137 -29.11 4.31 16.71
C ILE A 137 -28.95 5.39 15.63
N ALA A 138 -29.93 6.28 15.51
CA ALA A 138 -29.95 7.34 14.51
C ALA A 138 -29.09 8.56 14.88
N GLU A 139 -28.83 8.78 16.18
CA GLU A 139 -28.06 9.92 16.69
C GLU A 139 -27.05 9.49 17.76
N ILE A 140 -25.79 9.86 17.56
CA ILE A 140 -24.69 9.65 18.51
C ILE A 140 -24.67 10.82 19.51
N THR A 141 -25.09 10.52 20.73
CA THR A 141 -25.06 11.42 21.88
C THR A 141 -23.93 11.06 22.84
N PRO A 142 -23.54 11.97 23.75
CA PRO A 142 -22.64 11.66 24.86
C PRO A 142 -22.96 10.35 25.59
N ALA A 143 -24.24 10.10 25.88
CA ALA A 143 -24.70 8.88 26.54
C ALA A 143 -24.44 7.63 25.69
N VAL A 144 -24.65 7.70 24.36
CA VAL A 144 -24.33 6.60 23.44
C VAL A 144 -22.83 6.32 23.41
N MET A 145 -21.99 7.37 23.46
CA MET A 145 -20.53 7.20 23.51
C MET A 145 -20.06 6.53 24.80
N ASP A 146 -20.71 6.86 25.92
CA ASP A 146 -20.40 6.30 27.24
C ASP A 146 -20.83 4.82 27.31
N THR A 147 -22.06 4.49 26.89
CA THR A 147 -22.53 3.10 26.78
C THR A 147 -21.65 2.28 25.84
N ALA A 148 -21.28 2.83 24.69
CA ALA A 148 -20.40 2.15 23.74
C ALA A 148 -19.00 1.91 24.32
N ARG A 149 -18.49 2.80 25.18
CA ARG A 149 -17.20 2.60 25.86
C ARG A 149 -17.25 1.40 26.81
N THR A 150 -18.34 1.26 27.57
CA THR A 150 -18.57 0.12 28.47
C THR A 150 -18.77 -1.18 27.67
N ASP A 151 -19.65 -1.17 26.66
CA ASP A 151 -19.95 -2.34 25.83
C ASP A 151 -18.73 -2.87 25.06
N LEU A 152 -17.83 -1.97 24.63
CA LEU A 152 -16.62 -2.32 23.89
C LEU A 152 -15.42 -2.63 24.79
N GLY A 153 -15.59 -2.58 26.12
CA GLY A 153 -14.50 -2.84 27.07
C GLY A 153 -13.36 -1.81 27.02
N LEU A 154 -13.66 -0.57 26.62
CA LEU A 154 -12.71 0.53 26.48
C LEU A 154 -12.56 1.34 27.80
N GLU A 155 -13.00 0.78 28.92
CA GLU A 155 -12.89 1.39 30.24
C GLU A 155 -11.44 1.23 30.77
N GLY A 156 -10.65 2.30 30.71
CA GLY A 156 -9.32 2.37 31.33
C GLY A 156 -8.12 2.58 30.40
N MET A 157 -8.33 2.86 29.12
CA MET A 157 -7.31 3.45 28.21
C MET A 157 -7.46 4.97 28.11
#